data_AF-A0A3B9PHY5-F1
#
_entry.id   AF-A0A3B9PHY5-F1
#
_cell.length_a   1.000
_cell.length_b   1.000
_cell.length_c   1.000
_cell.angle_alpha   90.00
_cell.angle_beta   90.00
_cell.angle_gamma   90.00
#
_symmetry.space_group_name_H-M   'P 1'
#
loop_
_entity.id
_entity.type
_entity.pdbx_description
1 polymer ?
#
loop_
_entity_poly.entity_id
_entity_poly.type
_entity_poly.pdbx_seq_one_letter_code
_entity_poly.pdbx_strand_id
1 'polypeptide(L)'
;VKLSDVEVLILDEADRMLDMGFAEDIDAIVAATPAKRQTLLFSATLDGVVGSMATRMTRNPQRIEIEVAQQDRGQIEQRLMFADDLGHKNRLLEALLGDDGMNQAVVFTA
;
A
#
# COMPACT_ATOMS: atom_id res chain seq x y z
N VAL A 1 -9.76 -24.85 6.33
CA VAL A 1 -10.90 -24.07 5.80
C VAL A 1 -11.34 -24.71 4.48
N LYS A 2 -12.63 -24.75 4.16
CA LYS A 2 -13.11 -25.20 2.83
C LYS A 2 -13.45 -23.96 2.01
N LEU A 3 -12.81 -23.80 0.86
CA LEU A 3 -13.01 -22.66 -0.04
C LEU A 3 -13.67 -23.06 -1.37
N SER A 4 -14.20 -24.29 -1.47
CA SER A 4 -14.75 -24.87 -2.69
C SER A 4 -15.97 -24.13 -3.27
N ASP A 5 -16.62 -23.29 -2.47
CA ASP A 5 -17.84 -22.58 -2.87
C ASP A 5 -17.57 -21.08 -3.09
N VAL A 6 -16.30 -20.67 -3.12
CA VAL A 6 -15.91 -19.28 -3.38
C VAL A 6 -16.17 -18.92 -4.83
N GLU A 7 -17.08 -17.96 -5.05
CA GLU A 7 -17.40 -17.42 -6.36
C GLU A 7 -16.59 -16.16 -6.71
N VAL A 8 -16.12 -15.43 -5.70
CA VAL A 8 -15.37 -14.18 -5.84
C VAL A 8 -14.14 -14.18 -4.94
N LEU A 9 -12.96 -13.93 -5.52
CA LEU A 9 -11.70 -13.73 -4.82
C LEU A 9 -11.24 -12.28 -4.98
N ILE A 10 -10.94 -11.60 -3.87
CA ILE A 10 -10.43 -10.24 -3.87
C ILE A 10 -9.02 -10.24 -3.28
N LEU A 11 -8.07 -9.66 -4.00
CA LEU A 11 -6.70 -9.42 -3.57
C LEU A 11 -6.51 -7.91 -3.48
N ASP A 12 -6.42 -7.38 -2.27
CA ASP A 12 -6.26 -5.94 -2.02
C ASP A 12 -4.84 -5.64 -1.50
N GLU A 13 -4.32 -4.45 -1.82
CA GLU A 13 -2.92 -4.06 -1.57
C GLU A 13 -1.92 -5.14 -2.05
N ALA A 14 -2.10 -5.62 -3.28
CA ALA A 14 -1.37 -6.76 -3.81
C ALA A 14 0.16 -6.56 -3.86
N ASP A 15 0.63 -5.35 -4.12
CA ASP A 15 2.04 -4.96 -4.02
C ASP A 15 2.58 -5.11 -2.60
N ARG A 16 1.86 -4.56 -1.62
CA ARG A 16 2.25 -4.65 -0.21
C ARG A 16 2.29 -6.09 0.30
N MET A 17 1.35 -6.94 -0.11
CA MET A 17 1.38 -8.36 0.27
C MET A 17 2.65 -9.06 -0.25
N LEU A 18 3.12 -8.69 -1.45
CA LEU A 18 4.39 -9.21 -1.99
C LEU A 18 5.59 -8.65 -1.24
N ASP A 19 5.59 -7.37 -0.88
CA ASP A 19 6.63 -6.76 -0.05
C ASP A 19 6.73 -7.42 1.33
N MET A 20 5.61 -7.92 1.86
CA MET A 20 5.54 -8.70 3.10
C MET A 20 5.97 -10.16 2.93
N GLY A 21 6.24 -10.61 1.70
CA GLY A 21 6.66 -11.98 1.40
C GLY A 21 5.52 -12.99 1.27
N PHE A 22 4.26 -12.56 1.15
CA PHE A 22 3.10 -13.47 1.11
C PHE A 22 2.84 -14.13 -0.25
N ALA A 23 3.81 -14.14 -1.17
CA ALA A 23 3.63 -14.70 -2.51
C ALA A 23 3.16 -16.17 -2.46
N GLU A 24 3.82 -17.01 -1.64
CA GLU A 24 3.49 -18.42 -1.50
C GLU A 24 2.12 -18.64 -0.86
N ASP A 25 1.76 -17.82 0.14
CA ASP A 25 0.46 -17.89 0.81
C ASP A 25 -0.69 -17.52 -0.13
N ILE A 26 -0.51 -16.49 -0.97
CA ILE A 26 -1.51 -16.11 -1.97
C ILE A 26 -1.69 -17.24 -2.99
N ASP A 27 -0.59 -17.81 -3.50
CA ASP A 27 -0.66 -18.93 -4.45
C ASP A 27 -1.38 -20.14 -3.82
N ALA A 28 -1.16 -20.43 -2.53
CA ALA A 28 -1.86 -21.48 -1.80
C ALA A 28 -3.37 -21.20 -1.65
N ILE A 29 -3.76 -19.96 -1.32
CA ILE A 29 -5.17 -19.55 -1.24
C ILE A 29 -5.84 -19.66 -2.61
N VAL A 30 -5.19 -19.14 -3.65
CA VAL A 30 -5.66 -19.21 -5.04
C VAL A 30 -5.89 -20.65 -5.47
N ALA A 31 -4.96 -21.56 -5.16
CA ALA A 31 -5.06 -22.98 -5.48
C ALA A 31 -6.19 -23.69 -4.70
N ALA A 32 -6.52 -23.21 -3.50
CA ALA A 32 -7.60 -23.74 -2.68
C ALA A 32 -9.01 -23.27 -3.11
N THR A 33 -9.11 -22.26 -3.98
CA THR A 33 -10.38 -21.74 -4.51
C THR A 33 -10.74 -22.35 -5.88
N PRO A 34 -12.03 -22.39 -6.27
CA PRO A 34 -12.46 -22.90 -7.55
C PRO A 34 -11.77 -22.21 -8.72
N ALA A 35 -11.42 -23.00 -9.74
CA ALA A 35 -10.81 -22.46 -10.95
C ALA A 35 -11.75 -21.47 -11.66
N LYS A 36 -13.06 -21.74 -11.66
CA LYS A 36 -14.08 -20.85 -12.20
C LYS A 36 -14.61 -19.97 -11.07
N ARG A 37 -14.02 -18.78 -10.94
CA ARG A 37 -14.42 -17.71 -10.02
C ARG A 37 -14.13 -16.35 -10.66
N GLN A 38 -14.74 -15.30 -10.14
CA GLN A 38 -14.34 -13.93 -10.44
C GLN A 38 -13.15 -13.55 -9.55
N THR A 39 -12.10 -12.95 -10.12
CA THR A 39 -10.97 -12.43 -9.35
C THR A 39 -10.87 -10.92 -9.54
N LEU A 40 -10.81 -10.17 -8.43
CA LEU A 40 -10.50 -8.74 -8.41
C LEU A 40 -9.12 -8.58 -7.76
N LEU A 41 -8.28 -7.75 -8.37
CA LEU A 41 -6.97 -7.40 -7.82
C LEU A 41 -6.87 -5.88 -7.79
N PHE A 42 -6.54 -5.37 -6.61
CA PHE A 42 -6.30 -3.96 -6.35
C PHE A 42 -4.85 -3.78 -5.90
N SER A 43 -4.19 -2.81 -6.51
CA SER A 43 -2.79 -2.51 -6.24
C SER A 43 -2.50 -1.06 -6.62
N ALA A 44 -1.65 -0.39 -5.85
CA ALA A 44 -1.18 0.94 -6.22
C ALA A 44 -0.18 0.86 -7.39
N THR A 45 0.55 -0.26 -7.49
CA THR A 45 1.50 -0.54 -8.56
C THR A 45 1.13 -1.82 -9.32
N LEU A 46 1.19 -1.80 -10.65
CA LEU A 46 0.88 -2.98 -11.50
C LEU A 46 2.07 -3.43 -12.35
N ASP A 47 3.23 -2.81 -12.19
CA ASP A 47 4.44 -3.18 -12.93
C ASP A 47 5.16 -4.39 -12.31
N GLY A 48 6.01 -5.03 -13.12
CA GLY A 48 6.87 -6.11 -12.66
C GLY A 48 6.12 -7.32 -12.09
N VAL A 49 6.47 -7.69 -10.86
CA VAL A 49 5.98 -8.93 -10.21
C VAL A 49 4.47 -8.89 -9.98
N VAL A 50 3.92 -7.74 -9.57
CA VAL A 50 2.48 -7.59 -9.30
C VAL A 50 1.67 -7.77 -10.58
N GLY A 51 2.10 -7.18 -11.69
CA GLY A 51 1.45 -7.37 -13.00
C GLY A 51 1.49 -8.82 -13.49
N SER A 52 2.60 -9.51 -13.26
CA SER A 52 2.74 -10.94 -13.57
C SER A 52 1.77 -11.79 -12.74
N MET A 53 1.59 -11.43 -11.46
CA MET A 53 0.66 -12.07 -10.54
C MET A 53 -0.79 -11.81 -10.97
N ALA A 54 -1.14 -10.57 -11.31
CA ALA A 54 -2.47 -10.21 -11.80
C ALA A 54 -2.84 -11.01 -13.05
N THR A 55 -1.91 -11.16 -13.98
CA THR A 55 -2.11 -11.96 -15.20
C THR A 55 -2.34 -13.44 -14.90
N ARG A 56 -1.62 -14.00 -13.92
CA ARG A 56 -1.76 -15.41 -13.50
C ARG A 56 -3.07 -15.68 -12.76
N MET A 57 -3.53 -14.73 -11.96
CA MET A 57 -4.66 -14.92 -11.02
C MET A 57 -6.02 -14.51 -11.58
N THR A 58 -6.04 -13.76 -12.68
CA THR A 58 -7.26 -13.30 -13.36
C THR A 58 -7.45 -14.01 -14.71
N ARG A 59 -8.65 -13.91 -15.28
CA ARG A 59 -8.98 -14.50 -16.60
C ARG A 59 -9.58 -13.43 -17.49
N ASN A 60 -8.85 -13.00 -18.52
CA ASN A 60 -9.23 -11.90 -19.41
C ASN A 60 -9.77 -10.68 -18.64
N PRO A 61 -8.99 -10.12 -17.69
CA PRO A 61 -9.47 -9.06 -16.81
C PRO A 61 -9.75 -7.78 -17.58
N GLN A 62 -10.77 -7.04 -17.15
CA GLN A 62 -10.85 -5.62 -17.46
C GLN A 62 -9.79 -4.89 -16.63
N ARG A 63 -8.82 -4.27 -17.29
CA ARG A 63 -7.80 -3.44 -16.65
C ARG A 63 -8.31 -2.01 -16.52
N ILE A 64 -8.39 -1.52 -15.29
CA ILE A 64 -8.78 -0.14 -14.98
C ILE A 64 -7.58 0.48 -14.29
N GLU A 65 -6.97 1.46 -14.94
CA GLU A 65 -5.86 2.23 -14.36
C GLU A 65 -6.29 3.67 -14.26
N ILE A 66 -6.10 4.21 -13.07
CA ILE A 66 -6.21 5.64 -12.86
C ILE A 66 -4.83 6.18 -13.20
N GLU A 67 -4.71 6.86 -14.33
CA GLU A 67 -3.53 7.68 -14.58
C GLU A 67 -3.44 8.64 -13.40
N VAL A 68 -2.44 8.42 -12.56
CA VAL A 68 -1.99 9.47 -11.65
C VAL A 68 -1.44 10.50 -12.61
N ALA A 69 -2.29 11.48 -12.99
CA ALA A 69 -1.80 12.75 -13.49
C ALA A 69 -0.60 13.06 -12.63
N GLN A 70 0.55 13.38 -13.23
CA GLN A 70 1.71 13.84 -12.48
C GLN A 70 1.21 15.01 -11.63
N GLN A 71 0.70 14.69 -10.44
CA GLN A 71 0.40 15.64 -9.43
C GLN A 71 1.80 16.15 -9.23
N ASP A 72 2.02 17.41 -9.62
CA ASP A 72 3.03 18.25 -9.02
C ASP A 72 3.09 17.75 -7.60
N ARG A 73 4.15 16.99 -7.26
CA ARG A 73 4.31 16.44 -5.92
C ARG A 73 4.22 17.69 -5.08
N GLY A 74 3.07 17.94 -4.45
CA GLY A 74 2.84 19.21 -3.76
C GLY A 74 4.06 19.38 -2.89
N GLN A 75 4.84 20.45 -3.11
CA GLN A 75 6.27 20.44 -2.78
C GLN A 75 6.43 20.09 -1.29
N ILE A 76 6.72 18.81 -1.00
CA ILE A 76 6.89 18.35 0.36
C ILE A 76 8.28 18.82 0.74
N GLU A 77 8.33 19.90 1.51
CA GLU A 77 9.56 20.35 2.11
C GLU A 77 9.98 19.35 3.19
N GLN A 78 11.13 18.71 2.97
CA GLN A 78 11.69 17.75 3.91
C GLN A 78 12.84 18.41 4.67
N ARG A 79 12.72 18.46 5.99
CA ARG A 79 13.75 19.01 6.89
C ARG A 79 14.21 17.93 7.85
N LEU A 80 15.52 17.90 8.13
CA LEU A 80 16.13 17.04 9.13
C LEU A 80 16.61 17.90 10.30
N MET A 81 16.20 17.55 11.51
CA MET A 81 16.62 18.24 12.74
C MET A 81 17.24 17.22 13.68
N PHE A 82 18.50 17.44 14.08
CA PHE A 82 19.19 16.58 15.04
C PHE A 82 18.80 16.97 16.47
N ALA A 83 18.58 15.97 17.31
CA ALA A 83 18.32 16.13 18.74
C ALA A 83 19.26 15.23 19.54
N ASP A 84 19.96 15.80 20.52
CA ASP A 84 20.97 15.10 21.32
C ASP A 84 20.35 14.21 22.41
N ASP A 85 19.12 14.52 22.80
CA ASP A 85 18.32 13.75 23.75
C ASP A 85 16.82 13.92 23.50
N LEU A 86 16.00 13.17 24.24
CA LEU A 86 14.54 13.22 24.12
C LEU A 86 13.96 14.60 24.49
N GLY A 87 14.58 15.29 25.46
CA GLY A 87 14.17 16.63 25.86
C GLY A 87 14.43 17.67 24.76
N HIS A 88 15.57 17.56 24.06
CA HIS A 88 15.89 18.36 22.89
C HIS A 88 14.87 18.09 21.77
N LYS A 89 14.54 16.82 21.50
CA LYS A 89 13.51 16.46 20.51
C LYS A 89 12.15 17.10 20.83
N ASN A 90 11.73 17.08 22.10
CA ASN A 90 10.47 17.68 22.52
C ASN A 90 10.47 19.21 22.34
N ARG A 91 11.55 19.90 22.72
CA ARG A 91 11.67 21.35 22.51
C ARG A 91 11.63 21.74 21.02
N LEU A 92 12.24 20.93 20.15
CA LEU A 92 12.16 21.14 18.69
C LEU A 92 10.73 20.94 18.18
N LEU A 93 10.04 19.90 18.65
CA LEU A 93 8.65 19.65 18.28
C LEU A 93 7.73 20.80 18.74
N GLU A 94 7.89 21.27 19.98
CA GLU A 94 7.14 22.43 20.50
C GLU A 94 7.37 23.68 19.64
N ALA A 95 8.61 23.94 19.23
CA ALA A 95 8.93 25.06 18.35
C ALA A 95 8.28 24.94 16.97
N LEU A 96 8.22 23.73 16.39
CA LEU A 96 7.55 23.49 15.10
C LEU A 96 6.03 23.62 15.21
N LEU A 97 5.43 23.13 16.30
CA LEU A 97 3.99 23.19 16.52
C LEU A 97 3.50 24.59 16.93
N GLY A 98 4.38 25.42 17.47
CA GLY A 98 4.10 26.81 17.85
C GLY A 98 4.19 27.82 16.71
N ASP A 99 4.46 27.39 15.47
CA ASP A 99 4.41 28.25 14.29
C ASP A 99 2.94 28.64 14.02
N ASP A 100 2.65 29.94 13.98
CA ASP A 100 1.29 30.48 13.72
C ASP A 100 0.72 30.02 12.37
N GLY A 101 1.56 29.56 11.43
CA GLY A 101 1.13 28.95 10.17
C GLY A 101 0.65 27.50 10.28
N MET A 102 0.85 26.84 11.42
CA MET A 102 0.58 25.41 11.61
C MET A 102 -0.86 25.16 12.08
N ASN A 103 -1.77 24.83 11.16
CA ASN A 103 -3.17 24.54 11.50
C ASN A 103 -3.40 23.10 12.01
N GLN A 104 -2.72 22.12 11.40
CA GLN A 104 -2.89 20.71 11.71
C GLN A 104 -1.59 19.96 11.42
N ALA A 105 -1.20 19.09 12.34
CA ALA A 105 -0.01 18.26 12.21
C ALA A 105 -0.32 16.80 12.57
N VAL A 106 0.41 15.88 11.94
CA VAL A 106 0.43 14.45 12.30
C VAL A 106 1.84 14.11 12.76
N VAL A 107 1.97 13.58 13.98
CA VAL A 107 3.25 13.18 14.57
C VAL A 107 3.31 11.67 14.64
N PHE A 108 4.29 11.07 13.96
CA PHE A 108 4.55 9.63 14.02
C PHE A 108 5.63 9.33 15.07
N THR A 109 5.38 8.36 15.93
CA THR A 109 6.33 7.83 16.92
C THR A 109 6.50 6.33 16.72
N ALA A 110 7.65 5.77 17.13
CA ALA A 110 7.89 4.32 17.16
C ALA A 110 7.55 3.74 18.54
#